data_AF-A0A8T4AY85-F1
#
_entry.id   AF-A0A8T4AY85-F1
#
_cell.length_a   1.000
_cell.length_b   1.000
_cell.length_c   1.000
_cell.angle_alpha   90.00
_cell.angle_beta   90.00
_cell.angle_gamma   90.00
#
_symmetry.space_group_name_H-M   'P 1'
#
loop_
_entity.id
_entity.type
_entity.pdbx_description
1 polymer ?
#
loop_
_entity_poly.entity_id
_entity_poly.type
_entity_poly.pdbx_seq_one_letter_code
_entity_poly.pdbx_strand_id
1 'polypeptide(L)'
;MMIIEHKTYLPSFNLNSLHPPQTPVCILTVLSVNEAVRDCAAYRGICPDMSMNTGEFKDAVVESVRAGGNKISGAEARQLFPEIEEMGLRYRP
;
A
#
# COMPACT_ATOMS: atom_id res chain seq x y z
N MET A 1 0.46 -0.46 -16.44
CA MET A 1 0.09 0.18 -15.16
C MET A 1 0.78 -0.63 -14.09
N MET A 2 1.80 -0.04 -13.49
CA MET A 2 2.65 -0.70 -12.52
C MET A 2 2.16 -0.31 -11.12
N ILE A 3 2.13 -1.28 -10.21
CA ILE A 3 1.75 -1.06 -8.81
C ILE A 3 2.93 -1.46 -7.93
N ILE A 4 3.35 -0.55 -7.04
CA ILE A 4 4.40 -0.80 -6.06
C ILE A 4 3.78 -0.72 -4.66
N GLU A 5 4.11 -1.69 -3.80
CA GLU A 5 3.54 -1.78 -2.45
C GLU A 5 4.61 -1.54 -1.38
N HIS A 6 4.23 -0.81 -0.33
CA HIS A 6 5.01 -0.63 0.88
C HIS A 6 4.15 -1.01 2.09
N LYS A 7 4.67 -1.88 2.96
CA LYS A 7 3.95 -2.38 4.14
C LYS A 7 4.64 -1.92 5.41
N THR A 8 3.88 -1.27 6.28
CA THR A 8 4.32 -0.95 7.64
C THR A 8 3.47 -1.73 8.62
N TYR A 9 4.07 -2.70 9.30
CA TYR A 9 3.37 -3.49 10.31
C TYR A 9 3.05 -2.63 11.53
N LEU A 10 1.80 -2.66 11.97
CA LEU A 10 1.42 -2.03 13.22
C LEU A 10 1.85 -2.96 14.36
N PRO A 11 2.32 -2.40 15.49
CA PRO A 11 2.60 -3.20 16.67
C PRO A 11 1.31 -3.90 17.10
N SER A 12 1.27 -5.21 16.96
CA SER A 12 0.21 -6.02 17.55
C SER A 12 0.40 -5.96 19.06
N PHE A 13 -0.54 -5.35 19.78
CA PHE A 13 -0.73 -5.72 21.18
C PHE A 13 -0.95 -7.22 21.18
N ASN A 14 -0.12 -7.97 21.92
CA ASN A 14 -0.11 -9.42 21.97
C ASN A 14 -1.43 -9.96 22.57
N LEU A 15 -2.55 -9.73 21.88
CA LEU A 15 -3.88 -10.25 22.17
C LEU A 15 -3.98 -11.69 21.68
N ASN A 16 -2.88 -12.45 21.79
CA ASN A 16 -2.84 -13.90 21.53
C ASN A 16 -3.79 -14.67 22.47
N SER A 17 -4.37 -13.99 23.46
CA SER A 17 -5.43 -14.50 24.34
C SER A 17 -6.84 -14.41 23.75
N LEU A 18 -7.04 -13.71 22.62
CA LEU A 18 -8.32 -13.67 21.92
C LEU A 18 -8.38 -14.82 20.92
N HIS A 19 -9.25 -15.79 21.18
CA HIS A 19 -9.61 -16.82 20.20
C HIS A 19 -10.74 -16.29 19.29
N PRO A 20 -10.60 -16.35 17.95
CA PRO A 20 -9.48 -16.88 17.17
C PRO A 20 -8.29 -15.90 17.00
N PRO A 21 -7.07 -16.40 16.68
CA PRO A 21 -5.87 -15.58 16.51
C PRO A 21 -6.11 -14.51 15.45
N GLN A 22 -5.97 -13.25 15.84
CA GLN A 22 -6.16 -12.13 14.93
C GLN A 22 -4.97 -12.05 13.96
N THR A 23 -5.26 -11.97 12.66
CA THR A 23 -4.23 -11.69 11.65
C THR A 23 -3.61 -10.32 11.95
N PRO A 24 -2.28 -10.19 12.01
CA PRO A 24 -1.65 -8.90 12.27
C PRO A 24 -2.10 -7.89 11.22
N VAL A 25 -2.33 -6.64 11.62
CA VAL A 25 -2.72 -5.57 10.69
C VAL A 25 -1.50 -4.78 10.24
N CYS A 26 -1.50 -4.36 8.99
CA CYS A 26 -0.48 -3.50 8.43
C CYS A 26 -1.11 -2.28 7.75
N ILE A 27 -0.34 -1.19 7.73
CA ILE A 27 -0.57 -0.07 6.85
C ILE A 27 0.01 -0.46 5.50
N LEU A 28 -0.87 -0.62 4.51
CA LEU A 28 -0.50 -0.84 3.12
C LEU A 28 -0.54 0.49 2.39
N THR A 29 0.61 0.90 1.87
CA THR A 29 0.72 2.04 0.96
C THR A 29 0.98 1.50 -0.45
N VAL A 30 0.20 1.97 -1.41
CA VAL A 30 0.21 1.52 -2.80
C VAL A 30 0.53 2.70 -3.70
N LEU A 31 1.62 2.61 -4.47
CA LEU A 31 1.94 3.55 -5.54
C LEU A 31 1.36 3.02 -6.86
N SER A 32 0.39 3.74 -7.42
CA SER A 32 -0.18 3.49 -8.73
C SER A 32 0.57 4.32 -9.77
N VAL A 33 1.28 3.65 -10.69
CA VAL A 33 2.07 4.28 -11.75
C VAL A 33 1.41 4.09 -13.11
N ASN A 34 1.15 5.21 -13.78
CA ASN A 34 0.72 5.24 -15.17
C ASN A 34 1.91 5.54 -16.08
N GLU A 35 2.50 4.48 -16.63
CA GLU A 35 3.70 4.54 -17.48
C GLU A 35 3.48 5.33 -18.77
N ALA A 36 2.27 5.31 -19.33
CA ALA A 36 1.97 5.99 -20.60
C ALA A 36 2.11 7.52 -20.50
N VAL A 37 1.78 8.09 -19.34
CA VAL A 37 1.83 9.53 -19.07
C VAL A 37 2.92 9.91 -18.06
N ARG A 38 3.67 8.93 -17.55
CA ARG A 38 4.66 9.08 -16.47
C ARG A 38 4.10 9.78 -15.22
N ASP A 39 2.85 9.49 -14.89
CA ASP A 39 2.21 10.01 -13.69
C ASP A 39 2.15 8.92 -12.60
N CYS A 40 2.13 9.34 -11.34
CA CYS A 40 1.89 8.44 -10.22
C CYS A 40 0.98 9.06 -9.15
N ALA A 41 0.35 8.21 -8.35
CA ALA A 41 -0.39 8.59 -7.15
C ALA A 41 -0.25 7.49 -6.11
N ALA A 42 -0.10 7.85 -4.84
CA ALA A 42 0.02 6.88 -3.75
C ALA A 42 -1.19 6.94 -2.81
N TYR A 43 -1.63 5.76 -2.38
CA TYR A 43 -2.80 5.55 -1.55
C TYR A 43 -2.45 4.69 -0.35
N ARG A 44 -3.03 5.00 0.81
CA ARG A 44 -2.79 4.30 2.05
C ARG A 44 -4.08 3.72 2.61
N GLY A 45 -4.03 2.45 3.00
CA GLY A 45 -5.12 1.75 3.68
C GLY A 45 -4.59 0.91 4.83
N ILE A 46 -5.48 0.53 5.72
CA ILE A 46 -5.20 -0.45 6.77
C ILE A 46 -5.80 -1.77 6.30
N CYS A 47 -5.00 -2.83 6.25
CA CYS A 47 -5.47 -4.15 5.89
C CYS A 47 -4.84 -5.21 6.79
N PRO A 48 -5.43 -6.41 6.87
CA PRO A 48 -4.76 -7.57 7.44
C PRO A 48 -3.44 -7.82 6.70
N ASP A 49 -2.48 -8.45 7.37
CA ASP A 49 -1.28 -8.93 6.72
C ASP A 49 -1.63 -10.02 5.70
N MET A 50 -1.23 -9.76 4.47
CA MET A 50 -1.54 -10.60 3.31
C MET A 50 -0.35 -11.48 2.93
N SER A 51 0.72 -11.51 3.72
CA SER A 51 1.96 -12.23 3.40
C SER A 51 1.76 -13.75 3.22
N MET A 52 0.69 -14.30 3.80
CA MET A 52 0.31 -15.71 3.68
C MET A 52 -0.80 -15.97 2.64
N ASN A 53 -1.39 -14.92 2.05
CA ASN A 53 -2.54 -15.04 1.14
C ASN A 53 -2.11 -15.16 -0.32
N THR A 54 -2.92 -15.87 -1.11
CA THR A 54 -2.73 -16.07 -2.55
C THR A 54 -2.88 -14.77 -3.36
N GLY A 55 -2.29 -14.76 -4.57
CA GLY A 55 -2.20 -13.56 -5.43
C GLY A 55 -3.53 -12.84 -5.68
N GLU A 56 -4.61 -13.57 -5.96
CA GLU A 56 -5.92 -12.95 -6.26
C GLU A 56 -6.49 -12.13 -5.09
N PHE A 57 -6.34 -12.64 -3.86
CA PHE A 57 -6.81 -11.92 -2.68
C PHE A 57 -5.93 -10.69 -2.39
N LYS A 58 -4.62 -10.82 -2.64
CA LYS A 58 -3.67 -9.71 -2.56
C LYS A 58 -4.03 -8.59 -3.55
N ASP A 59 -4.29 -8.95 -4.80
CA ASP A 59 -4.65 -7.99 -5.86
C ASP A 59 -5.97 -7.28 -5.53
N ALA A 60 -6.98 -8.00 -5.04
CA ALA A 60 -8.25 -7.41 -4.62
C ALA A 60 -8.09 -6.37 -3.50
N VAL A 61 -7.20 -6.61 -2.53
CA VAL A 61 -6.93 -5.66 -1.44
C VAL A 61 -6.13 -4.46 -1.93
N VAL A 62 -5.11 -4.67 -2.77
CA VAL A 62 -4.35 -3.59 -3.39
C VAL A 62 -5.27 -2.67 -4.19
N GLU A 63 -6.17 -3.24 -4.99
CA GLU A 63 -7.19 -2.48 -5.73
C GLU A 63 -8.17 -1.75 -4.81
N SER A 64 -8.57 -2.38 -3.71
CA SER A 64 -9.42 -1.74 -2.71
C SER A 64 -8.72 -0.54 -2.05
N VAL A 65 -7.43 -0.64 -1.75
CA VAL A 65 -6.63 0.48 -1.21
C VAL A 65 -6.44 1.57 -2.26
N ARG A 66 -6.24 1.21 -3.53
CA ARG A 66 -6.18 2.19 -4.62
C ARG A 66 -7.50 2.95 -4.81
N ALA A 67 -8.63 2.26 -4.73
CA ALA A 67 -9.95 2.81 -5.00
C ALA A 67 -10.55 3.57 -3.79
N GLY A 68 -10.33 3.08 -2.57
CA GLY A 68 -10.95 3.58 -1.35
C GLY A 68 -9.98 4.03 -0.26
N GLY A 69 -8.67 3.87 -0.45
CA GLY A 69 -7.66 4.32 0.49
C GLY A 69 -7.46 5.84 0.47
N ASN A 70 -6.82 6.34 1.53
CA ASN A 70 -6.50 7.75 1.64
C ASN A 70 -5.29 8.08 0.78
N LYS A 71 -5.46 9.02 -0.15
CA LYS A 71 -4.34 9.54 -0.92
C LYS A 71 -3.34 10.23 0.01
N ILE A 72 -2.06 9.91 -0.14
CA ILE A 72 -1.00 10.53 0.66
C ILE A 72 -0.37 11.73 -0.06
N SER A 73 0.34 12.58 0.69
CA SER A 73 1.01 13.74 0.11
C SER A 73 2.17 13.31 -0.79
N GLY A 74 2.50 14.13 -1.80
CA GLY A 74 3.64 13.83 -2.67
C GLY A 74 4.99 13.86 -1.95
N ALA A 75 5.12 14.60 -0.84
CA ALA A 75 6.33 14.58 -0.03
C ALA A 75 6.48 13.23 0.71
N GLU A 76 5.40 12.76 1.32
CA GLU A 76 5.35 11.45 1.99
C GLU A 76 5.55 10.30 1.01
N ALA A 77 4.93 10.37 -0.18
CA ALA A 77 5.09 9.36 -1.20
C ALA A 77 6.54 9.21 -1.68
N ARG A 78 7.28 10.31 -1.86
CA ARG A 78 8.70 10.27 -2.26
C ARG A 78 9.61 9.68 -1.19
N GLN A 79 9.27 9.84 0.08
CA GLN A 79 10.03 9.21 1.17
C GLN A 79 9.84 7.69 1.20
N LEU A 80 8.63 7.22 0.85
CA LEU A 80 8.28 5.80 0.88
C LEU A 80 8.64 5.07 -0.41
N PHE A 81 8.62 5.76 -1.56
CA PHE A 81 8.84 5.22 -2.89
C PHE A 81 9.93 6.00 -3.62
N PRO A 82 11.21 5.60 -3.51
CA PRO A 82 12.30 6.21 -4.28
C PRO A 82 12.09 6.09 -5.79
N GLU A 83 11.28 5.12 -6.25
CA GLU A 83 10.97 4.88 -7.65
C GLU A 83 10.31 6.09 -8.32
N ILE A 84 9.63 6.96 -7.55
CA ILE A 84 9.07 8.21 -8.07
C ILE A 84 10.16 9.10 -8.67
N GLU A 85 11.32 9.20 -8.00
CA GLU A 85 12.44 10.02 -8.47
C GLU A 85 13.29 9.28 -9.49
N GLU A 86 13.58 8.00 -9.24
CA GLU A 86 14.39 7.16 -10.14
C GLU A 86 13.76 7.04 -11.54
N MET A 87 12.44 6.94 -11.61
CA MET A 87 11.70 6.84 -12.87
C MET A 87 11.27 8.21 -13.43
N GLY A 88 11.53 9.31 -12.72
CA GLY A 88 11.14 10.66 -13.12
C GLY A 88 9.62 10.85 -13.24
N LEU A 89 8.85 10.25 -12.32
CA LEU A 89 7.39 10.26 -12.34
C LEU A 89 6.83 11.58 -11.77
N ARG A 90 5.78 12.10 -12.42
CA ARG A 90 5.03 13.25 -11.92
C ARG A 90 3.99 12.79 -10.90
N TYR A 91 4.14 13.22 -9.65
CA TYR A 91 3.14 12.93 -8.62
C TYR A 91 1.88 13.77 -8.83
N ARG A 92 0.72 13.12 -8.91
CA ARG A 92 -0.57 13.81 -9.04
C ARG A 92 -0.98 14.43 -7.70
N PRO A 93 -1.33 15.72 -7.66
CA PRO A 93 -1.86 16.37 -6.45
C PRO A 93 -3.19 15.74 -6.05
#